data_AF-A0A2D5S2D8-F1
#
_entry.id   AF-A0A2D5S2D8-F1
#
_cell.length_a   1.000
_cell.length_b   1.000
_cell.length_c   1.000
_cell.angle_alpha   90.00
_cell.angle_beta   90.00
_cell.angle_gamma   90.00
#
_symmetry.space_group_name_H-M   'P 1'
#
loop_
_entity.id
_entity.type
_entity.pdbx_description
1 polymer ?
#
loop_
_entity_poly.entity_id
_entity_poly.type
_entity_poly.pdbx_seq_one_letter_code
_entity_poly.pdbx_strand_id
1 'polypeptide(L)'
;MLMKNKLIDLNNHLFEQLERVNVEGYIEIKTAEPNVWELKQRVVYEQEHGPIPAGHNVRFRNGDRQDCSPDNLFLVDNHENALLNQRYKLNHQPLEIRDTLVLMARIDVKTQRLTENNA
;
A
#
# COMPACT_ATOMS: atom_id res chain seq x y z
N MET A 1 6.14 -9.62 33.65
CA MET A 1 5.29 -9.48 32.45
C MET A 1 5.56 -8.18 31.67
N LEU A 2 6.11 -7.12 32.27
CA LEU A 2 6.46 -5.87 31.56
C LEU A 2 7.74 -5.92 30.69
N MET A 3 8.71 -6.80 30.96
CA MET A 3 10.00 -6.78 30.24
C MET A 3 9.98 -7.42 28.85
N LYS A 4 9.04 -8.33 28.55
CA LYS A 4 8.97 -8.99 27.24
C LYS A 4 8.45 -8.06 26.14
N ASN A 5 7.52 -7.15 26.47
CA ASN A 5 6.97 -6.20 25.50
C ASN A 5 7.99 -5.11 25.13
N LYS A 6 8.77 -4.61 26.11
CA LYS A 6 9.79 -3.59 25.85
C LYS A 6 10.95 -4.08 24.97
N LEU A 7 11.24 -5.38 24.98
CA LEU A 7 12.24 -6.02 24.12
C LEU A 7 11.73 -6.24 22.69
N ILE A 8 10.43 -6.49 22.52
CA ILE A 8 9.78 -6.58 21.19
C ILE A 8 9.78 -5.19 20.53
N ASP A 9 9.43 -4.15 21.28
CA ASP A 9 9.43 -2.76 20.78
C ASP A 9 10.84 -2.28 20.40
N LEU A 10 11.88 -2.65 21.18
CA LEU A 10 13.26 -2.27 20.87
C LEU A 10 13.80 -2.97 19.61
N ASN A 11 13.43 -4.24 19.42
CA ASN A 11 13.84 -5.00 18.26
C ASN A 11 13.15 -4.51 16.99
N ASN A 12 11.86 -4.15 17.07
CA ASN A 12 11.15 -3.55 15.94
C ASN A 12 11.82 -2.23 15.50
N HIS A 13 12.20 -1.36 16.43
CA HIS A 13 12.94 -0.13 16.11
C HIS A 13 14.36 -0.36 15.56
N LEU A 14 15.01 -1.49 15.90
CA LEU A 14 16.32 -1.83 15.36
C LEU A 14 16.23 -2.33 13.91
N PHE A 15 15.17 -3.04 13.55
CA PHE A 15 14.98 -3.59 12.20
C PHE A 15 14.46 -2.58 11.18
N GLU A 16 13.76 -1.52 11.62
CA GLU A 16 13.34 -0.38 10.77
C GLU A 16 14.52 0.28 10.03
N GLN A 17 15.76 0.10 10.49
CA GLN A 17 16.96 0.67 9.85
C GLN A 17 17.57 -0.21 8.76
N LEU A 18 17.11 -1.46 8.61
CA LEU A 18 17.58 -2.36 7.55
C LEU A 18 16.61 -2.32 6.38
N GLU A 19 17.00 -1.58 5.34
CA GLU A 19 16.25 -1.45 4.09
C GLU A 19 17.00 -2.11 2.93
N ARG A 20 16.24 -2.65 1.98
CA ARG A 20 16.75 -3.08 0.68
C ARG A 20 15.76 -2.74 -0.43
N VAL A 21 16.27 -2.58 -1.65
CA VAL A 21 15.43 -2.46 -2.84
C VAL A 21 15.37 -3.82 -3.53
N ASN A 22 14.16 -4.32 -3.77
CA ASN A 22 13.96 -5.60 -4.44
C ASN A 22 14.05 -5.47 -5.97
N VAL A 23 13.98 -6.61 -6.69
CA VAL A 23 14.10 -6.65 -8.16
C VAL A 23 13.02 -5.87 -8.91
N GLU A 24 11.90 -5.56 -8.26
CA GLU A 24 10.79 -4.78 -8.83
C GLU A 24 10.88 -3.27 -8.49
N GLY A 25 11.89 -2.88 -7.70
CA GLY A 25 12.15 -1.51 -7.30
C GLY A 25 11.38 -1.04 -6.06
N TYR A 26 10.76 -1.94 -5.30
CA TYR A 26 10.15 -1.58 -4.00
C TYR A 26 11.17 -1.64 -2.87
N ILE A 27 10.98 -0.78 -1.88
CA ILE A 27 11.73 -0.86 -0.62
C ILE A 27 11.10 -1.94 0.27
N GLU A 28 11.94 -2.82 0.79
CA GLU A 28 11.61 -3.78 1.83
C GLU A 28 12.36 -3.42 3.10
N ILE A 29 11.67 -3.46 4.24
CA ILE A 29 12.28 -3.31 5.56
C ILE A 29 12.33 -4.66 6.25
N LYS A 30 13.37 -4.90 7.04
CA LYS A 30 13.42 -6.09 7.90
C LYS A 30 12.41 -5.89 9.03
N THR A 31 11.57 -6.88 9.30
CA THR A 31 10.59 -6.82 10.40
C THR A 31 10.80 -7.91 11.44
N ALA A 32 11.46 -9.02 11.07
CA ALA A 32 11.86 -10.06 12.01
C ALA A 32 13.04 -10.92 11.52
N GLU A 33 13.62 -11.67 12.45
CA GLU A 33 14.65 -12.68 12.18
C GLU A 33 14.04 -14.05 11.80
N PRO A 34 14.77 -14.91 11.07
CA PRO A 34 16.10 -14.65 10.49
C PRO A 34 16.06 -13.82 9.19
N ASN A 35 14.96 -13.86 8.44
CA ASN A 35 14.88 -13.26 7.10
C ASN A 35 13.45 -12.86 6.74
N VAL A 36 12.75 -12.17 7.65
CA VAL A 36 11.41 -11.64 7.39
C VAL A 36 11.54 -10.20 6.93
N TRP A 37 11.13 -9.97 5.69
CA TRP A 37 11.16 -8.67 5.03
C TRP A 37 9.75 -8.34 4.56
N GLU A 38 9.32 -7.11 4.81
CA GLU A 38 8.02 -6.62 4.42
C GLU A 38 8.16 -5.37 3.56
N LEU A 39 7.19 -5.17 2.66
CA LEU A 39 7.15 -4.00 1.79
C LEU A 39 6.96 -2.74 2.63
N LYS A 40 7.92 -1.80 2.55
CA LYS A 40 7.94 -0.59 3.38
C LYS A 40 6.66 0.23 3.24
N GLN A 41 6.12 0.35 2.04
CA GLN A 41 4.87 1.09 1.83
C GLN A 41 3.67 0.48 2.57
N ARG A 42 3.65 -0.84 2.79
CA ARG A 42 2.56 -1.47 3.56
C ARG A 42 2.73 -1.17 5.03
N VAL A 43 3.95 -1.29 5.55
CA VAL A 43 4.27 -0.99 6.96
C VAL A 43 3.96 0.47 7.28
N VAL A 44 4.43 1.41 6.46
CA VAL A 44 4.17 2.85 6.65
C VAL A 44 2.66 3.15 6.58
N TYR A 45 1.95 2.55 5.63
CA TYR A 45 0.49 2.73 5.55
C TYR A 45 -0.22 2.23 6.81
N GLU A 46 0.16 1.05 7.33
CA GLU A 46 -0.48 0.48 8.52
C GLU A 46 -0.18 1.25 9.81
N GLN A 47 1.02 1.83 9.92
CA GLN A 47 1.39 2.71 11.03
C GLN A 47 0.54 3.98 11.08
N GLU A 48 0.24 4.58 9.91
CA GLU A 48 -0.52 5.83 9.82
C GLU A 48 -2.04 5.61 9.82
N HIS A 49 -2.53 4.61 9.07
CA HIS A 49 -3.96 4.46 8.76
C HIS A 49 -4.60 3.20 9.37
N GLY A 50 -3.81 2.32 9.98
CA GLY A 50 -4.28 1.04 10.53
C GLY A 50 -4.26 -0.11 9.53
N PRO A 51 -4.79 -1.28 9.91
CA PRO A 51 -4.55 -2.55 9.21
C PRO A 51 -5.08 -2.55 7.77
N ILE A 52 -4.31 -3.13 6.85
CA ILE A 52 -4.73 -3.30 5.45
C ILE A 52 -5.74 -4.47 5.36
N PRO A 53 -7.00 -4.23 4.94
CA PRO A 53 -7.98 -5.31 4.82
C PRO A 53 -7.61 -6.32 3.73
N ALA A 54 -8.13 -7.55 3.86
CA ALA A 54 -7.95 -8.57 2.84
C ALA A 54 -8.44 -8.08 1.47
N GLY A 55 -7.71 -8.41 0.41
CA GLY A 55 -8.03 -7.98 -0.96
C GLY A 55 -7.79 -6.51 -1.26
N HIS A 56 -7.02 -5.80 -0.42
CA HIS A 56 -6.60 -4.43 -0.66
C HIS A 56 -5.09 -4.32 -0.89
N ASN A 57 -4.70 -3.28 -1.64
CA ASN A 57 -3.34 -2.98 -2.03
C ASN A 57 -3.02 -1.51 -1.73
N VAL A 58 -1.79 -1.27 -1.25
CA VAL A 58 -1.25 0.08 -1.09
C VAL A 58 -0.55 0.48 -2.38
N ARG A 59 -0.86 1.66 -2.90
CA ARG A 59 -0.29 2.25 -4.11
C ARG A 59 0.35 3.61 -3.80
N PHE A 60 1.20 4.05 -4.73
CA PHE A 60 1.92 5.32 -4.71
C PHE A 60 1.22 6.33 -5.63
N ARG A 61 0.86 7.52 -5.14
CA ARG A 61 0.19 8.56 -5.95
C ARG A 61 1.10 9.02 -7.08
N ASN A 62 2.35 9.30 -6.76
CA ASN A 62 3.35 9.72 -7.74
C ASN A 62 3.89 8.56 -8.60
N GLY A 63 3.60 7.31 -8.22
CA GLY A 63 4.05 6.11 -8.95
C GLY A 63 5.53 5.77 -8.73
N ASP A 64 6.23 6.52 -7.90
CA ASP A 64 7.58 6.19 -7.44
C ASP A 64 7.49 5.15 -6.32
N ARG A 65 8.03 3.96 -6.56
CA ARG A 65 8.00 2.84 -5.60
C ARG A 65 8.90 3.04 -4.39
N GLN A 66 9.73 4.08 -4.39
CA GLN A 66 10.66 4.39 -3.31
C GLN A 66 10.19 5.56 -2.43
N ASP A 67 9.20 6.33 -2.87
CA ASP A 67 8.59 7.39 -2.06
C ASP A 67 7.48 6.82 -1.16
N CYS A 68 7.89 6.28 -0.02
CA CYS A 68 6.99 5.73 0.99
C CYS A 68 6.42 6.79 1.96
N SER A 69 6.40 8.08 1.59
CA SER A 69 5.80 9.12 2.43
C SER A 69 4.31 8.84 2.65
N PRO A 70 3.76 8.93 3.88
CA PRO A 70 2.37 8.53 4.16
C PRO A 70 1.31 9.21 3.25
N ASP A 71 1.52 10.48 2.90
CA ASP A 71 0.66 11.27 2.02
C ASP A 71 0.70 10.81 0.54
N ASN A 72 1.81 10.22 0.11
CA ASN A 72 1.96 9.59 -1.20
C ASN A 72 1.32 8.20 -1.28
N LEU A 73 0.93 7.61 -0.15
CA LEU A 73 0.33 6.28 -0.11
C LEU A 73 -1.20 6.35 -0.12
N PHE A 74 -1.82 5.39 -0.81
CA PHE A 74 -3.28 5.23 -0.78
C PHE A 74 -3.68 3.78 -0.96
N LEU A 75 -4.83 3.44 -0.38
CA LEU A 75 -5.40 2.10 -0.44
C LEU A 75 -6.44 1.99 -1.56
N VAL A 76 -6.42 0.85 -2.24
CA VAL A 76 -7.42 0.43 -3.23
C VAL A 76 -7.75 -1.05 -3.03
N ASP A 77 -8.98 -1.44 -3.35
CA ASP A 77 -9.32 -2.87 -3.43
C ASP A 77 -8.83 -3.52 -4.74
N ASN A 78 -8.90 -4.85 -4.82
CA ASN A 78 -8.45 -5.60 -6.00
C ASN A 78 -9.16 -5.21 -7.32
N HIS A 79 -10.44 -4.85 -7.28
CA HIS A 79 -11.21 -4.46 -8.47
C HIS A 79 -10.80 -3.06 -8.93
N GLU A 80 -10.68 -2.13 -7.98
CA GLU A 80 -10.18 -0.78 -8.23
C GLU A 80 -8.76 -0.83 -8.82
N ASN A 81 -7.89 -1.64 -8.21
CA ASN A 81 -6.52 -1.86 -8.68
C ASN A 81 -6.46 -2.40 -10.11
N ALA A 82 -7.35 -3.34 -10.46
CA ALA A 82 -7.46 -3.88 -11.81
C ALA A 82 -7.86 -2.79 -12.82
N LEU A 83 -8.88 -1.98 -12.52
CA LEU A 83 -9.29 -0.86 -13.38
C LEU A 83 -8.15 0.17 -13.56
N LEU A 84 -7.46 0.52 -12.47
CA LEU A 84 -6.35 1.47 -12.52
C LEU A 84 -5.19 0.99 -13.39
N ASN A 85 -4.90 -0.30 -13.38
CA ASN A 85 -3.84 -0.90 -14.22
C ASN A 85 -4.27 -1.11 -15.67
N GLN A 86 -5.50 -1.58 -15.90
CA GLN A 86 -5.94 -2.06 -17.22
C GLN A 86 -6.64 -0.98 -18.03
N ARG A 87 -7.58 -0.25 -17.41
CA ARG A 87 -8.44 0.74 -18.09
C ARG A 87 -7.85 2.13 -18.04
N TYR A 88 -7.53 2.62 -16.84
CA TYR A 88 -7.07 4.00 -16.66
C TYR A 88 -5.57 4.19 -16.90
N LYS A 89 -4.79 3.10 -16.89
CA LYS A 89 -3.33 3.12 -17.08
C LYS A 89 -2.64 4.11 -16.14
N LEU A 90 -3.05 4.17 -14.87
CA LEU A 90 -2.71 5.22 -13.90
C LEU A 90 -1.25 5.69 -13.97
N ASN A 91 -0.29 4.76 -14.01
CA ASN A 91 1.14 5.09 -13.99
C ASN A 91 1.66 5.77 -15.27
N HIS A 92 0.89 5.77 -16.36
CA HIS A 92 1.20 6.48 -17.61
C HIS A 92 0.50 7.85 -17.70
N GLN A 93 -0.25 8.23 -16.67
CA GLN A 93 -1.04 9.46 -16.65
C GLN A 93 -0.28 10.58 -15.91
N PRO A 94 -0.49 11.85 -16.30
CA PRO A 94 0.03 13.02 -15.58
C PRO A 94 -0.38 13.00 -14.10
N LEU A 95 0.50 13.46 -13.22
CA LEU A 95 0.28 13.42 -11.77
C LEU A 95 -0.99 14.18 -11.37
N GLU A 96 -1.26 15.28 -12.06
CA GLU A 96 -2.36 16.21 -11.80
C GLU A 96 -3.76 15.56 -11.93
N ILE A 97 -3.86 14.44 -12.66
CA ILE A 97 -5.15 13.76 -12.89
C ILE A 97 -5.28 12.42 -12.14
N ARG A 98 -4.23 11.94 -11.48
CA ARG A 98 -4.21 10.58 -10.91
C ARG A 98 -5.25 10.39 -9.82
N ASP A 99 -5.40 11.36 -8.93
CA ASP A 99 -6.40 11.30 -7.86
C ASP A 99 -7.82 11.23 -8.45
N THR A 100 -8.09 11.98 -9.52
CA THR A 100 -9.36 11.92 -10.25
C THR A 100 -9.59 10.52 -10.83
N LEU A 101 -8.58 9.89 -11.42
CA LEU A 101 -8.70 8.53 -11.96
C LEU A 101 -8.92 7.47 -10.87
N VAL A 102 -8.31 7.64 -9.69
CA VAL A 102 -8.59 6.81 -8.51
C VAL A 102 -10.04 6.93 -8.08
N LEU A 103 -10.59 8.16 -8.04
CA LEU A 103 -12.00 8.39 -7.73
C LEU A 103 -12.93 7.75 -8.78
N MET A 104 -12.59 7.85 -10.07
CA MET A 104 -13.34 7.21 -11.14
C MET A 104 -13.36 5.68 -10.98
N ALA A 105 -12.23 5.05 -10.66
CA ALA A 105 -12.18 3.61 -10.39
C ALA A 105 -13.06 3.19 -9.22
N ARG A 106 -13.08 3.98 -8.13
CA ARG A 106 -13.96 3.74 -6.97
C ARG A 106 -15.44 3.81 -7.35
N ILE A 107 -15.82 4.81 -8.14
CA ILE A 107 -17.20 4.99 -8.61
C ILE A 107 -17.62 3.82 -9.52
N ASP A 108 -16.78 3.42 -10.47
CA ASP A 108 -17.07 2.33 -11.40
C ASP A 108 -17.26 1.00 -10.65
N VAL A 109 -16.35 0.66 -9.73
CA VAL A 109 -16.47 -0.56 -8.91
C VAL A 109 -17.70 -0.52 -8.01
N LYS A 110 -17.98 0.62 -7.37
CA LYS A 110 -19.16 0.75 -6.51
C LYS A 110 -20.46 0.60 -7.31
N THR A 111 -20.51 1.19 -8.51
CA THR A 111 -21.67 1.11 -9.41
C THR A 111 -21.92 -0.33 -9.83
N GLN A 112 -20.87 -1.04 -10.26
CA GLN A 112 -20.96 -2.45 -10.64
C GLN A 112 -21.53 -3.33 -9.51
N ARG A 113 -21.00 -3.19 -8.29
CA ARG A 113 -21.48 -3.94 -7.12
C ARG A 113 -22.95 -3.67 -6.80
N LEU A 114 -23.38 -2.42 -6.95
CA LEU A 114 -24.79 -2.05 -6.73
C LEU A 114 -25.70 -2.62 -7.81
N THR A 115 -25.25 -2.67 -9.08
CA THR A 115 -26.04 -3.28 -10.15
C THR A 115 -26.16 -4.79 -10.02
N GLU A 116 -25.09 -5.48 -9.60
CA GLU A 116 -25.10 -6.93 -9.37
C GLU A 116 -26.01 -7.34 -8.21
N ASN A 117 -26.06 -6.53 -7.14
CA ASN A 117 -26.92 -6.80 -5.99
C ASN A 117 -28.41 -6.56 -6.26
N ASN A 118 -28.74 -5.83 -7.34
CA ASN A 118 -30.12 -5.50 -7.73
C ASN A 118 -30.66 -6.42 -8.84
N ALA A 119 -29.84 -7.34 -9.35
CA ALA A 119 -30.19 -8.31 -10.39
C ALA A 119 -30.54 -9.67 -9.76
#